data_AF-D7L5Z1-F1
#
_entry.id   AF-D7L5Z1-F1
#
_cell.length_a   1.000
_cell.length_b   1.000
_cell.length_c   1.000
_cell.angle_alpha   90.00
_cell.angle_beta   90.00
_cell.angle_gamma   90.00
#
_symmetry.space_group_name_H-M   'P 1'
#
loop_
_entity.id
_entity.type
_entity.pdbx_description
1 polymer ?
#
loop_
_entity_poly.entity_id
_entity_poly.type
_entity_poly.pdbx_seq_one_letter_code
_entity_poly.pdbx_strand_id
1 'polypeptide(L)'
;MALVQSRTLPHLNVPLSPILSSLHAPSSLFLRTEIRPVASPFSSSTAGNLPFSPLTRPRKLLCPPPRGKFVREDYLVKKLSAQELQELVKGDRKVPLIVDFYATWCGPCILMAQELEMLAVEYESNAIIVKVDTDDEYEFARDMQVRGLPTLFFISPDPSKDAIRTEGLIPLQMMHDIIDNEM
;
A
#
# COMPACT_ATOMS: atom_id res chain seq x y z
N MET A 1 50.75 10.34 36.49
CA MET A 1 49.41 10.83 36.87
C MET A 1 48.59 10.87 35.58
N ALA A 2 47.56 10.08 35.30
CA ALA A 2 46.83 9.04 36.01
C ALA A 2 46.47 7.91 35.01
N LEU A 3 46.28 6.72 35.55
CA LEU A 3 45.96 5.44 34.89
C LEU A 3 44.44 5.24 34.74
N VAL A 4 44.08 4.14 34.05
CA VAL A 4 42.88 3.28 34.24
C VAL A 4 41.71 3.55 33.27
N GLN A 5 41.06 2.59 32.59
CA GLN A 5 41.34 1.22 32.13
C GLN A 5 40.19 0.87 31.17
N SER A 6 40.52 0.12 30.12
CA SER A 6 39.62 -0.63 29.25
C SER A 6 39.01 -1.82 30.00
N ARG A 7 37.72 -2.12 29.77
CA ARG A 7 37.10 -3.39 30.20
C ARG A 7 36.17 -3.96 29.13
N THR A 8 36.62 -5.10 28.62
CA THR A 8 35.95 -6.10 27.79
C THR A 8 34.84 -6.82 28.55
N LEU A 9 33.72 -7.11 27.87
CA LEU A 9 32.62 -7.95 28.38
C LEU A 9 32.92 -9.45 28.16
N PRO A 10 32.65 -10.33 29.14
CA PRO A 10 32.80 -11.77 28.96
C PRO A 10 31.48 -12.46 28.58
N HIS A 11 31.64 -13.49 27.77
CA HIS A 11 30.68 -14.52 27.37
C HIS A 11 30.41 -15.51 28.52
N LEU A 12 29.16 -15.92 28.75
CA LEU A 12 28.82 -17.06 29.60
C LEU A 12 27.52 -17.73 29.12
N ASN A 13 27.52 -19.07 29.19
CA ASN A 13 26.62 -19.99 28.49
C ASN A 13 25.95 -20.93 29.53
N VAL A 14 24.65 -21.23 29.34
CA VAL A 14 23.78 -22.35 29.87
C VAL A 14 23.67 -22.59 31.40
N PRO A 15 22.78 -23.47 31.96
CA PRO A 15 21.53 -24.13 31.47
C PRO A 15 20.33 -24.21 32.48
N LEU A 16 19.20 -24.73 31.95
CA LEU A 16 18.14 -25.59 32.55
C LEU A 16 17.29 -25.17 33.79
N SER A 17 15.98 -25.35 33.60
CA SER A 17 14.77 -25.40 34.47
C SER A 17 14.92 -26.19 35.80
N PRO A 18 14.00 -26.18 36.82
CA PRO A 18 12.53 -26.46 36.70
C PRO A 18 11.58 -25.87 37.80
N ILE A 19 10.33 -26.39 37.83
CA ILE A 19 9.35 -26.49 38.96
C ILE A 19 8.40 -25.27 39.12
N LEU A 20 7.10 -25.33 39.43
CA LEU A 20 5.94 -26.26 39.43
C LEU A 20 4.89 -25.53 40.30
N SER A 21 3.60 -25.50 39.92
CA SER A 21 2.42 -25.52 40.83
C SER A 21 1.16 -25.40 39.97
N SER A 22 0.44 -26.50 39.67
CA SER A 22 -0.50 -27.24 40.52
C SER A 22 -1.90 -26.61 40.54
N LEU A 23 -2.82 -27.22 39.78
CA LEU A 23 -4.25 -27.28 40.10
C LEU A 23 -4.77 -28.69 39.78
N HIS A 24 -5.15 -29.40 40.86
CA HIS A 24 -6.04 -30.57 40.93
C HIS A 24 -7.46 -30.16 40.46
N ALA A 25 -8.38 -30.99 39.95
CA ALA A 25 -8.79 -32.39 40.18
C ALA A 25 -9.77 -32.80 39.04
N PRO A 26 -10.62 -33.85 39.15
CA PRO A 26 -10.38 -35.28 39.39
C PRO A 26 -10.86 -36.17 38.22
N SER A 27 -10.54 -37.46 38.33
CA SER A 27 -10.82 -38.54 37.39
C SER A 27 -12.27 -39.07 37.39
N SER A 28 -12.64 -39.60 36.22
CA SER A 28 -13.60 -40.66 35.92
C SER A 28 -15.08 -40.40 36.17
N LEU A 29 -15.90 -40.50 35.12
CA LEU A 29 -16.63 -41.73 34.81
C LEU A 29 -17.30 -41.60 33.44
N PHE A 30 -17.25 -42.70 32.70
CA PHE A 30 -17.89 -42.95 31.43
C PHE A 30 -19.38 -42.54 31.42
N LEU A 31 -19.80 -41.84 30.37
CA LEU A 31 -21.08 -42.15 29.73
C LEU A 31 -20.96 -41.94 28.21
N ARG A 32 -21.18 -43.04 27.48
CA ARG A 32 -21.34 -43.12 26.02
C ARG A 32 -22.08 -41.90 25.49
N THR A 33 -21.39 -41.09 24.69
CA THR A 33 -22.07 -40.28 23.69
C THR A 33 -21.59 -40.77 22.33
N GLU A 34 -22.49 -41.44 21.63
CA GLU A 34 -22.37 -41.84 20.24
C GLU A 34 -21.73 -40.72 19.43
N ILE A 35 -20.52 -40.95 18.92
CA ILE A 35 -19.93 -40.12 17.88
C ILE A 35 -20.80 -40.32 16.65
N ARG A 36 -21.80 -39.46 16.48
CA ARG A 36 -22.44 -39.31 15.17
C ARG A 36 -21.36 -38.79 14.23
N PRO A 37 -21.06 -39.50 13.13
CA PRO A 37 -20.17 -38.95 12.12
C PRO A 37 -20.87 -37.69 11.59
N VAL A 38 -20.25 -36.52 11.80
CA VAL A 38 -20.62 -35.34 11.02
C VAL A 38 -20.16 -35.67 9.60
N ALA A 39 -21.13 -36.11 8.80
CA ALA A 39 -20.96 -36.26 7.37
C ALA A 39 -20.43 -34.93 6.83
N SER A 40 -19.22 -34.97 6.30
CA SER A 40 -18.67 -33.97 5.39
C SER A 40 -19.74 -33.64 4.34
N PRO A 41 -20.14 -32.36 4.16
CA PRO A 41 -21.06 -31.99 3.12
C PRO A 41 -20.31 -31.85 1.80
N PHE A 42 -19.52 -32.86 1.43
CA PHE A 42 -19.30 -33.16 0.02
C PHE A 42 -20.46 -34.03 -0.41
N SER A 43 -21.67 -33.46 -0.36
CA SER A 43 -22.76 -33.96 -1.17
C SER A 43 -22.38 -33.62 -2.60
N SER A 44 -21.91 -34.63 -3.33
CA SER A 44 -22.08 -34.72 -4.76
C SER A 44 -23.58 -34.71 -5.06
N SER A 45 -24.20 -33.54 -4.95
CA SER A 45 -25.44 -33.28 -5.63
C SER A 45 -25.07 -33.21 -7.10
N THR A 46 -25.65 -34.11 -7.87
CA THR A 46 -25.84 -33.94 -9.30
C THR A 46 -26.56 -32.61 -9.47
N ALA A 47 -25.80 -31.52 -9.53
CA ALA A 47 -26.28 -30.24 -10.01
C ALA A 47 -26.74 -30.56 -11.42
N GLY A 48 -28.05 -30.65 -11.59
CA GLY A 48 -28.64 -30.76 -12.91
C GLY A 48 -27.96 -29.73 -13.79
N ASN A 49 -27.63 -30.15 -15.01
CA ASN A 49 -27.21 -29.27 -16.09
C ASN A 49 -28.32 -28.24 -16.33
N LEU A 50 -28.42 -27.23 -15.45
CA LEU A 50 -29.05 -25.99 -15.80
C LEU A 50 -28.13 -25.43 -16.87
N PRO A 51 -28.59 -25.32 -18.12
CA PRO A 51 -27.78 -24.65 -19.12
C PRO A 51 -27.45 -23.29 -18.54
N PHE A 52 -26.17 -22.91 -18.56
CA PHE A 52 -25.78 -21.51 -18.49
C PHE A 52 -26.52 -20.82 -19.62
N SER A 53 -27.77 -20.43 -19.35
CA SER A 53 -28.53 -19.59 -20.25
C SER A 53 -27.73 -18.31 -20.23
N PRO A 54 -27.12 -17.91 -21.36
CA PRO A 54 -26.44 -16.63 -21.40
C PRO A 54 -27.55 -15.65 -21.03
N LEU A 55 -27.39 -14.96 -19.90
CA LEU A 55 -28.26 -13.84 -19.54
C LEU A 55 -28.02 -12.78 -20.62
N THR A 56 -28.68 -12.95 -21.77
CA THR A 56 -28.60 -12.13 -22.97
C THR A 56 -29.34 -10.82 -22.79
N ARG A 57 -29.85 -10.52 -21.59
CA ARG A 57 -30.40 -9.21 -21.27
C ARG A 57 -29.26 -8.30 -20.83
N PRO A 58 -28.80 -7.35 -21.67
CA PRO A 58 -27.83 -6.35 -21.21
C PRO A 58 -28.43 -5.67 -19.99
N ARG A 59 -27.71 -5.71 -18.86
CA ARG A 59 -28.14 -5.04 -17.64
C ARG A 59 -28.26 -3.56 -17.97
N LYS A 60 -29.48 -3.05 -18.00
CA LYS A 60 -29.72 -1.61 -18.14
C LYS A 60 -29.11 -0.96 -16.90
N LEU A 61 -28.11 -0.10 -17.10
CA LEU A 61 -27.55 0.68 -16.01
C LEU A 61 -28.70 1.41 -15.31
N LEU A 62 -28.84 1.22 -14.00
CA LEU A 62 -29.91 1.85 -13.22
C LEU A 62 -29.74 3.38 -13.19
N CYS A 63 -28.50 3.86 -13.34
CA CYS A 63 -28.16 5.27 -13.41
C CYS A 63 -27.10 5.50 -14.50
N PRO A 64 -27.10 6.68 -15.15
CA PRO A 64 -25.99 7.07 -16.01
C PRO A 64 -24.71 7.19 -15.18
N PRO A 65 -23.54 6.78 -15.71
CA PRO A 65 -22.28 7.01 -15.03
C PRO A 65 -22.07 8.52 -14.84
N PRO A 66 -21.44 8.95 -13.74
CA PRO A 66 -21.18 10.35 -13.49
C PRO A 66 -20.32 10.94 -14.62
N ARG A 67 -20.73 12.11 -15.12
CA ARG A 67 -20.06 12.82 -16.23
C ARG A 67 -19.34 14.03 -15.64
N GLY A 68 -18.06 13.88 -15.29
CA GLY A 68 -17.26 14.98 -14.75
C GLY A 68 -15.81 14.58 -14.50
N LYS A 69 -14.93 15.58 -14.41
CA LYS A 69 -13.60 15.43 -13.80
C LYS A 69 -13.80 15.30 -12.29
N PHE A 70 -13.23 14.27 -11.69
CA PHE A 70 -13.48 13.97 -10.27
C PHE A 70 -12.33 14.40 -9.35
N VAL A 71 -11.17 14.71 -9.92
CA VAL A 71 -10.04 15.28 -9.20
C VAL A 71 -10.23 16.80 -9.17
N ARG A 72 -10.32 17.38 -7.98
CA ARG A 72 -10.51 18.82 -7.82
C ARG A 72 -9.21 19.61 -8.07
N GLU A 73 -9.34 20.86 -8.49
CA GLU A 73 -8.21 21.75 -8.74
C GLU A 73 -7.66 22.42 -7.46
N ASP A 74 -8.39 22.40 -6.35
CA ASP A 74 -8.09 23.11 -5.09
C ASP A 74 -7.20 22.34 -4.09
N TYR A 75 -6.58 21.25 -4.55
CA TYR A 75 -5.66 20.42 -3.77
C TYR A 75 -4.32 21.14 -3.49
N LEU A 76 -3.76 20.95 -2.28
CA LEU A 76 -2.43 21.43 -1.86
C LEU A 76 -1.33 20.84 -2.76
N VAL A 77 -1.50 19.60 -3.22
CA VAL A 77 -0.56 18.94 -4.13
C VAL A 77 -0.60 19.62 -5.50
N LYS A 78 0.50 20.32 -5.81
CA LYS A 78 0.64 21.11 -7.03
C LYS A 78 0.70 20.22 -8.27
N LYS A 79 -0.10 20.57 -9.29
CA LYS A 79 0.04 20.01 -10.64
C LYS A 79 1.25 20.62 -11.33
N LEU A 80 2.12 19.78 -11.89
CA LEU A 80 3.28 20.19 -12.70
C LEU A 80 3.18 19.68 -14.13
N SER A 81 3.76 20.44 -15.05
CA SER A 81 4.06 19.99 -16.42
C SER A 81 5.28 19.06 -16.44
N ALA A 82 5.46 18.36 -17.56
CA ALA A 82 6.62 17.48 -17.74
C ALA A 82 7.96 18.22 -17.62
N GLN A 83 8.03 19.46 -18.13
CA GLN A 83 9.26 20.27 -18.11
C GLN A 83 9.61 20.68 -16.68
N GLU A 84 8.65 21.23 -15.93
CA GLU A 84 8.84 21.62 -14.53
C GLU A 84 9.27 20.42 -13.68
N LEU A 85 8.67 19.25 -13.91
CA LEU A 85 9.04 18.05 -13.20
C LEU A 85 10.47 17.62 -13.52
N GLN A 86 10.88 17.65 -14.79
CA GLN A 86 12.26 17.30 -15.17
C GLN A 86 13.30 18.25 -14.56
N GLU A 87 12.99 19.55 -14.50
CA GLU A 87 13.84 20.53 -13.83
C GLU A 87 13.92 20.24 -12.33
N LEU A 88 12.78 19.96 -11.70
CA LEU A 88 12.71 19.60 -10.29
C LEU A 88 13.47 18.29 -9.98
N VAL A 89 13.47 17.32 -10.90
CA VAL A 89 14.21 16.06 -10.76
C VAL A 89 15.72 16.26 -10.89
N LYS A 90 16.17 17.15 -11.77
CA LYS A 90 17.60 17.45 -11.99
C LYS A 90 18.17 18.39 -10.94
N GLY A 91 17.33 19.18 -10.27
CA GLY A 91 17.75 20.12 -9.25
C GLY A 91 18.23 19.43 -7.96
N ASP A 92 19.12 20.11 -7.25
CA ASP A 92 19.55 19.70 -5.91
C ASP A 92 18.39 19.87 -4.93
N ARG A 93 17.92 18.75 -4.37
CA ARG A 93 16.85 18.71 -3.35
C ARG A 93 17.41 18.16 -2.06
N LYS A 94 16.94 18.69 -0.94
CA LYS A 94 17.29 18.21 0.41
C LYS A 94 16.28 17.21 0.98
N VAL A 95 15.14 17.08 0.30
CA VAL A 95 13.98 16.29 0.73
C VAL A 95 13.52 15.39 -0.42
N PRO A 96 12.89 14.23 -0.12
CA PRO A 96 12.34 13.35 -1.14
C PRO A 96 11.26 14.03 -1.98
N LEU A 97 11.17 13.60 -3.24
CA LEU A 97 10.15 14.01 -4.20
C LEU A 97 9.20 12.84 -4.47
N ILE A 98 7.92 13.07 -4.26
CA ILE A 98 6.84 12.14 -4.58
C ILE A 98 6.06 12.68 -5.78
N VAL A 99 5.90 11.85 -6.81
CA VAL A 99 5.21 12.21 -8.05
C VAL A 99 4.02 11.28 -8.26
N ASP A 100 2.83 11.85 -8.35
CA ASP A 100 1.59 11.13 -8.70
C ASP A 100 1.19 11.34 -10.16
N PHE A 101 1.29 10.28 -10.95
CA PHE A 101 0.73 10.25 -12.29
C PHE A 101 -0.74 9.84 -12.23
N TYR A 102 -1.61 10.78 -12.59
CA TYR A 102 -3.05 10.64 -12.45
C TYR A 102 -3.80 11.02 -13.72
N ALA A 103 -5.10 10.72 -13.74
CA ALA A 103 -6.03 11.28 -14.72
C ALA A 103 -7.35 11.69 -14.06
N THR A 104 -8.04 12.64 -14.66
CA THR A 104 -9.25 13.25 -14.06
C THR A 104 -10.49 12.35 -14.08
N TRP A 105 -10.49 11.32 -14.92
CA TRP A 105 -11.53 10.30 -15.06
C TRP A 105 -11.23 9.03 -14.26
N CYS A 106 -10.05 8.94 -13.64
CA CYS A 106 -9.58 7.75 -12.94
C CYS A 106 -10.17 7.69 -11.52
N GLY A 107 -11.09 6.74 -11.30
CA GLY A 107 -11.73 6.50 -10.00
C GLY A 107 -10.75 6.36 -8.83
N PRO A 108 -9.80 5.41 -8.89
CA PRO A 108 -8.80 5.22 -7.83
C PRO A 108 -7.90 6.45 -7.60
N CYS A 109 -7.63 7.25 -8.63
CA CYS A 109 -6.79 8.44 -8.51
C CYS A 109 -7.43 9.53 -7.65
N ILE A 110 -8.77 9.61 -7.62
CA ILE A 110 -9.49 10.57 -6.76
C ILE A 110 -9.28 10.23 -5.28
N LEU A 111 -9.26 8.93 -4.95
CA LEU A 111 -8.97 8.47 -3.60
C LEU A 111 -7.52 8.74 -3.25
N MET A 112 -6.60 8.42 -4.18
CA MET A 112 -5.18 8.69 -4.00
C MET A 112 -4.89 10.17 -3.74
N ALA A 113 -5.56 11.07 -4.46
CA ALA A 113 -5.40 12.50 -4.25
C ALA A 113 -5.73 12.90 -2.81
N GLN A 114 -6.76 12.31 -2.17
CA GLN A 114 -7.10 12.60 -0.77
C GLN A 114 -6.03 12.11 0.20
N GLU A 115 -5.46 10.94 -0.05
CA GLU A 115 -4.36 10.41 0.76
C GLU A 115 -3.10 11.28 0.65
N LEU A 116 -2.77 11.73 -0.56
CA LEU A 116 -1.62 12.60 -0.81
C LEU A 116 -1.79 14.00 -0.20
N GLU A 117 -3.02 14.51 -0.09
CA GLU A 117 -3.29 15.76 0.63
C GLU A 117 -2.98 15.66 2.12
N MET A 118 -3.41 14.55 2.75
CA MET A 118 -3.08 14.30 4.15
C MET A 118 -1.55 14.22 4.33
N LEU A 119 -0.89 13.49 3.43
CA LEU A 119 0.56 13.36 3.43
C LEU A 119 1.27 14.70 3.21
N ALA A 120 0.74 15.57 2.34
CA ALA A 120 1.30 16.90 2.08
C ALA A 120 1.22 17.82 3.30
N VAL A 121 0.14 17.71 4.10
CA VAL A 121 0.01 18.45 5.36
C VAL A 121 1.02 17.95 6.39
N GLU A 122 1.24 16.65 6.48
CA GLU A 122 2.16 16.06 7.46
C GLU A 122 3.65 16.31 7.10
N TYR A 123 3.99 16.31 5.82
CA TYR A 123 5.37 16.42 5.32
C TYR A 123 5.67 17.77 4.63
N GLU A 124 4.92 18.84 4.90
CA GLU A 124 5.03 20.14 4.22
C GLU A 124 6.48 20.65 4.03
N SER A 125 7.35 20.42 5.02
CA SER A 125 8.77 20.79 4.99
C SER A 125 9.75 19.63 4.78
N ASN A 126 9.25 18.39 4.81
CA ASN A 126 10.04 17.16 4.81
C ASN A 126 9.95 16.37 3.50
N ALA A 127 8.98 16.67 2.64
CA ALA A 127 8.84 16.06 1.32
C ALA A 127 8.20 17.03 0.34
N ILE A 128 8.52 16.88 -0.95
CA ILE A 128 7.85 17.60 -2.03
C ILE A 128 6.90 16.63 -2.69
N ILE A 129 5.60 16.96 -2.72
CA ILE A 129 4.57 16.13 -3.34
C ILE A 129 3.96 16.88 -4.52
N VAL A 130 3.99 16.26 -5.69
CA VAL A 130 3.50 16.85 -6.94
C VAL A 130 2.70 15.82 -7.73
N LYS A 131 1.83 16.31 -8.61
CA LYS A 131 1.03 15.47 -9.49
C LYS A 131 1.19 15.86 -10.96
N VAL A 132 1.09 14.89 -11.85
CA VAL A 132 1.18 15.04 -13.30
C VAL A 132 -0.03 14.39 -13.94
N ASP A 133 -0.74 15.16 -14.76
CA ASP A 133 -1.90 14.69 -15.49
C ASP A 133 -1.44 13.96 -16.76
N THR A 134 -1.69 12.66 -16.84
CA THR A 134 -1.22 11.83 -17.97
C THR A 134 -1.98 12.10 -19.26
N ASP A 135 -3.18 12.69 -19.19
CA ASP A 135 -3.92 13.07 -20.39
C ASP A 135 -3.30 14.31 -21.04
N ASP A 136 -2.79 15.25 -20.22
CA ASP A 136 -2.14 16.47 -20.70
C ASP A 136 -0.68 16.19 -21.12
N GLU A 137 0.02 15.32 -20.38
CA GLU A 137 1.46 15.02 -20.56
C GLU A 137 1.68 13.58 -21.06
N TYR A 138 0.94 13.18 -22.10
CA TYR A 138 0.90 11.79 -22.59
C TYR A 138 2.27 11.22 -23.00
N GLU A 139 3.04 11.97 -23.79
CA GLU A 139 4.35 11.52 -24.28
C GLU A 139 5.33 11.31 -23.11
N PHE A 140 5.31 12.21 -22.14
CA PHE A 140 6.15 12.12 -20.94
C PHE A 140 5.75 10.93 -20.06
N ALA A 141 4.44 10.71 -19.84
CA ALA A 141 3.95 9.55 -19.11
C ALA A 141 4.36 8.23 -19.80
N ARG A 142 4.34 8.19 -21.13
CA ARG A 142 4.82 7.04 -21.92
C ARG A 142 6.32 6.81 -21.75
N ASP A 143 7.12 7.86 -21.81
CA ASP A 143 8.58 7.78 -21.66
C ASP A 143 8.98 7.33 -20.25
N MET A 144 8.22 7.76 -19.22
CA MET A 144 8.32 7.27 -17.84
C MET A 144 7.71 5.87 -17.63
N GLN A 145 7.23 5.24 -18.71
CA GLN A 145 6.61 3.92 -18.72
C GLN A 145 5.42 3.77 -17.77
N VAL A 146 4.62 4.82 -17.60
CA VAL A 146 3.37 4.78 -16.83
C VAL A 146 2.35 3.93 -17.59
N ARG A 147 2.05 2.74 -17.07
CA ARG A 147 1.14 1.76 -17.72
C ARG A 147 -0.21 1.61 -17.02
N GLY A 148 -0.34 2.17 -15.83
CA GLY A 148 -1.54 2.12 -15.01
C GLY A 148 -1.65 3.38 -14.16
N LEU A 149 -2.86 3.67 -13.69
CA LEU A 149 -3.13 4.83 -12.86
C LEU A 149 -3.79 4.42 -11.53
N PRO A 150 -3.48 5.10 -10.42
CA PRO A 150 -2.35 6.03 -10.28
C PRO A 150 -1.01 5.28 -10.37
N THR A 151 0.06 5.99 -10.74
CA THR A 151 1.44 5.49 -10.58
C THR A 151 2.21 6.51 -9.76
N LEU A 152 2.81 6.06 -8.66
CA LEU A 152 3.62 6.92 -7.80
C LEU A 152 5.10 6.63 -8.01
N PHE A 153 5.90 7.68 -8.03
CA PHE A 153 7.35 7.60 -7.92
C PHE A 153 7.81 8.30 -6.65
N PHE A 154 8.66 7.62 -5.88
CA PHE A 154 9.33 8.13 -4.69
C PHE A 154 10.81 8.26 -5.04
N ILE A 155 11.31 9.50 -5.07
CA ILE A 155 12.66 9.84 -5.50
C ILE A 155 13.40 10.41 -4.30
N SER A 156 14.43 9.70 -3.84
CA SER A 156 15.28 10.16 -2.75
C SER A 156 16.12 11.38 -3.17
N PRO A 157 16.47 12.29 -2.25
CA PRO A 157 17.45 13.34 -2.52
C PRO A 157 18.86 12.79 -2.80
N ASP A 158 19.16 11.56 -2.38
CA ASP A 158 20.44 10.91 -2.64
C ASP A 158 20.45 10.31 -4.07
N PRO A 159 21.33 10.79 -4.98
CA PRO A 159 21.40 10.28 -6.35
C PRO A 159 21.91 8.83 -6.45
N SER A 160 22.45 8.26 -5.37
CA SER A 160 22.88 6.86 -5.34
C SER A 160 21.74 5.87 -5.07
N LYS A 161 20.58 6.35 -4.59
CA LYS A 161 19.38 5.53 -4.39
C LYS A 161 18.51 5.56 -5.63
N ASP A 162 18.05 4.39 -6.04
CA ASP A 162 17.08 4.26 -7.14
C ASP A 162 15.69 4.76 -6.70
N ALA A 163 14.92 5.27 -7.67
CA ALA A 163 13.55 5.67 -7.42
C ALA A 163 12.65 4.45 -7.18
N ILE A 164 11.81 4.51 -6.15
CA ILE A 164 10.82 3.48 -5.86
C ILE A 164 9.54 3.82 -6.62
N ARG A 165 8.95 2.82 -7.28
CA ARG A 165 7.73 2.97 -8.07
C ARG A 165 6.63 2.05 -7.54
N THR A 166 5.44 2.60 -7.38
CA THR A 166 4.24 1.81 -7.08
C THR A 166 3.15 2.08 -8.12
N GLU A 167 2.34 1.07 -8.40
CA GLU A 167 1.20 1.18 -9.31
C GLU A 167 -0.09 0.84 -8.57
N GLY A 168 -1.14 1.59 -8.88
CA GLY A 168 -2.45 1.44 -8.26
C GLY A 168 -2.60 2.20 -6.93
N LEU A 169 -3.79 2.06 -6.34
CA LEU A 169 -4.09 2.68 -5.05
C LEU A 169 -3.33 1.96 -3.94
N ILE A 170 -2.53 2.71 -3.19
CA ILE A 170 -1.81 2.26 -1.99
C ILE A 170 -2.33 3.02 -0.76
N PRO A 171 -2.33 2.40 0.43
CA PRO A 171 -2.78 3.07 1.66
C PRO A 171 -1.74 4.08 2.16
N LEU A 172 -2.19 5.08 2.92
CA LEU A 172 -1.34 6.10 3.53
C LEU A 172 -0.17 5.53 4.33
N GLN A 173 -0.40 4.46 5.10
CA GLN A 173 0.64 3.82 5.90
C GLN A 173 1.82 3.33 5.05
N MET A 174 1.55 2.80 3.86
CA MET A 174 2.62 2.36 2.97
C MET A 174 3.45 3.55 2.47
N MET A 175 2.82 4.71 2.25
CA MET A 175 3.55 5.91 1.87
C MET A 175 4.45 6.42 3.00
N HIS A 176 3.99 6.38 4.25
CA HIS A 176 4.84 6.66 5.42
C HIS A 176 6.02 5.71 5.48
N ASP A 177 5.77 4.39 5.36
CA ASP A 177 6.83 3.40 5.48
C ASP A 177 7.91 3.60 4.42
N ILE A 178 7.54 3.96 3.17
CA ILE A 178 8.49 4.27 2.10
C ILE A 178 9.27 5.56 2.41
N ILE A 179 8.58 6.63 2.83
CA ILE A 179 9.22 7.92 3.07
C ILE A 179 10.17 7.86 4.28
N ASP A 180 9.77 7.19 5.36
CA ASP A 180 10.52 7.21 6.61
C ASP A 180 11.67 6.20 6.65
N ASN A 181 11.55 5.08 5.92
CA ASN A 181 12.56 4.00 5.98
C ASN A 181 13.44 3.91 4.73
N GLU A 182 12.95 4.30 3.56
CA GLU A 182 13.66 4.06 2.29
C GLU A 182 14.27 5.34 1.68
N MET A 183 13.71 6.52 1.96
CA MET A 183 14.20 7.80 1.41
C MET A 183 15.43 8.32 2.14
#